data_AF-A0A9R0U4Q2-F1
#
_entry.id   AF-A0A9R0U4Q2-F1
#
_cell.length_a   1.000
_cell.length_b   1.000
_cell.length_c   1.000
_cell.angle_alpha   90.00
_cell.angle_beta   90.00
_cell.angle_gamma   90.00
#
_symmetry.space_group_name_H-M   'P 1'
#
loop_
_entity.id
_entity.type
_entity.pdbx_description
1 polymer ?
#
loop_
_entity_poly.entity_id
_entity_poly.type
_entity_poly.pdbx_seq_one_letter_code
_entity_poly.pdbx_strand_id
1 'polypeptide(L)'
;MALSAAAPGQQEPPSGKQLSYQLAAAVRSINWTYAIFWSMSTGLRPPGVLTWKNGFYNGEVKTRKIISSTTTELTADDLVLQRSEQLRELYQSLLSGKADHRAKRPAASLSPEDLGEAEWYYTLSMTYAFRPGQGLPGKSFASNQHVWLYNAQYADTKTFQRVCAF
;
A
#
# COMPACT_ATOMS: atom_id res chain seq x y z
N MET A 1 17.41 -49.59 -4.24
CA MET A 1 16.15 -48.82 -4.08
C MET A 1 16.24 -48.05 -2.78
N ALA A 2 16.42 -46.72 -2.84
CA ALA A 2 16.28 -45.85 -1.68
C ALA A 2 15.32 -44.73 -2.10
N LEU A 3 14.15 -44.71 -1.48
CA LEU A 3 13.12 -43.70 -1.68
C LEU A 3 13.54 -42.42 -0.94
N SER A 4 13.83 -41.35 -1.68
CA SER A 4 13.99 -40.02 -1.12
C SER A 4 12.61 -39.40 -0.92
N ALA A 5 12.26 -39.08 0.32
CA ALA A 5 11.03 -38.39 0.66
C ALA A 5 11.18 -36.90 0.34
N ALA A 6 10.36 -36.38 -0.58
CA ALA A 6 10.27 -34.96 -0.88
C ALA A 6 9.52 -34.23 0.23
N ALA A 7 10.10 -33.14 0.73
CA ALA A 7 9.48 -32.23 1.69
C ALA A 7 8.24 -31.52 1.08
N PRO A 8 7.18 -31.24 1.86
CA PRO A 8 5.98 -30.62 1.35
C PRO A 8 6.23 -29.16 0.95
N GLY A 9 5.62 -28.78 -0.17
CA GLY A 9 5.94 -27.59 -0.95
C GLY A 9 5.80 -26.28 -0.19
N GLN A 10 6.90 -25.52 -0.17
CA GLN A 10 6.82 -24.08 -0.04
C GLN A 10 6.31 -23.53 -1.38
N GLN A 11 5.01 -23.29 -1.47
CA GLN A 11 4.42 -22.53 -2.55
C GLN A 11 4.96 -21.11 -2.48
N GLU A 12 5.96 -20.82 -3.30
CA GLU A 12 6.53 -19.49 -3.43
C GLU A 12 5.40 -18.53 -3.86
N PRO A 13 5.04 -17.54 -3.04
CA PRO A 13 3.98 -16.62 -3.38
C PRO A 13 4.42 -15.83 -4.63
N PRO A 14 3.52 -15.53 -5.58
CA PRO A 14 3.86 -14.75 -6.76
C PRO A 14 4.60 -13.48 -6.34
N SER A 15 5.69 -13.15 -7.03
CA SER A 15 6.72 -12.17 -6.59
C SER A 15 6.19 -10.85 -5.98
N GLY A 16 5.02 -10.37 -6.43
CA GLY A 16 4.34 -9.22 -5.83
C GLY A 16 3.82 -9.44 -4.40
N LYS A 17 3.27 -10.63 -4.10
CA LYS A 17 2.81 -11.01 -2.76
C LYS A 17 3.97 -11.19 -1.78
N GLN A 18 5.13 -11.68 -2.25
CA GLN A 18 6.32 -11.84 -1.40
C GLN A 18 6.76 -10.51 -0.78
N LEU A 19 6.81 -9.44 -1.57
CA LEU A 19 7.15 -8.11 -1.07
C LEU A 19 6.09 -7.59 -0.07
N SER A 20 4.80 -7.84 -0.33
CA SER A 20 3.74 -7.45 0.61
C SER A 20 3.89 -8.11 1.98
N TYR A 21 4.25 -9.40 2.01
CA TYR A 21 4.52 -10.11 3.27
C TYR A 21 5.77 -9.57 3.99
N GLN A 22 6.83 -9.23 3.25
CA GLN A 22 8.03 -8.63 3.84
C GLN A 22 7.74 -7.25 4.44
N LEU A 23 6.98 -6.42 3.72
CA LEU A 23 6.51 -5.12 4.23
C LEU A 23 5.64 -5.30 5.47
N ALA A 24 4.73 -6.29 5.45
CA ALA A 24 3.89 -6.60 6.62
C ALA A 24 4.73 -6.98 7.84
N ALA A 25 5.70 -7.89 7.68
CA ALA A 25 6.58 -8.28 8.78
C ALA A 25 7.37 -7.08 9.33
N ALA A 26 7.96 -6.25 8.45
CA ALA A 26 8.72 -5.09 8.84
C ALA A 26 7.87 -4.07 9.60
N VAL A 27 6.73 -3.65 9.03
CA VAL A 27 5.83 -2.65 9.63
C VAL A 27 5.37 -3.08 11.01
N ARG A 28 5.03 -4.36 11.17
CA ARG A 28 4.50 -4.90 12.42
C ARG A 28 5.56 -5.02 13.50
N SER A 29 6.80 -5.37 13.12
CA SER A 29 7.91 -5.48 14.08
C SER A 29 8.20 -4.18 14.85
N ILE A 30 7.90 -3.03 14.24
CA ILE A 30 8.09 -1.70 14.82
C ILE A 30 6.78 -0.92 15.01
N ASN A 31 5.64 -1.60 14.87
CA ASN A 31 4.30 -1.05 15.02
C ASN A 31 4.04 0.25 14.23
N TRP A 32 4.51 0.31 12.98
CA TRP A 32 4.24 1.45 12.10
C TRP A 32 2.82 1.39 11.51
N THR A 33 2.29 2.54 11.10
CA THR A 33 0.95 2.63 10.50
C THR A 33 0.92 2.09 9.08
N TYR A 34 1.99 2.26 8.30
CA TYR A 34 2.09 1.71 6.95
C TYR A 34 3.54 1.69 6.48
N ALA A 35 3.81 0.95 5.40
CA ALA A 35 5.01 1.11 4.56
C ALA A 35 4.61 1.16 3.09
N ILE A 36 5.40 1.89 2.32
CA ILE A 36 5.21 2.05 0.87
C ILE A 36 6.54 1.81 0.18
N PHE A 37 6.52 1.00 -0.86
CA PHE A 37 7.65 0.79 -1.75
C PHE A 37 7.43 1.59 -3.05
N TRP A 38 8.36 2.51 -3.31
CA TRP A 38 8.41 3.30 -4.53
C TRP A 38 9.49 2.72 -5.45
N SER A 39 9.19 2.61 -6.75
CA SER A 39 10.16 2.14 -7.75
C SER A 39 10.24 3.08 -8.93
N MET A 40 11.40 3.14 -9.59
CA MET A 40 11.55 3.88 -10.84
C MET A 40 10.58 3.34 -11.90
N SER A 41 9.85 4.24 -12.55
CA SER A 41 8.97 3.91 -13.67
C SER A 41 9.81 3.41 -14.85
N THR A 42 9.44 2.24 -15.38
CA THR A 42 10.10 1.62 -16.55
C THR A 42 9.34 1.85 -17.86
N GLY A 43 8.22 2.60 -17.84
CA GLY A 43 7.30 2.81 -18.96
C GLY A 43 7.28 4.23 -19.54
N LEU A 44 6.43 4.43 -20.56
CA LEU A 44 6.27 5.70 -21.28
C LEU A 44 5.38 6.69 -20.51
N ARG A 45 6.06 7.69 -19.92
CA ARG A 45 5.58 8.97 -19.37
C ARG A 45 4.95 9.01 -17.95
N PRO A 46 5.55 9.81 -17.04
CA PRO A 46 6.89 10.41 -17.09
C PRO A 46 7.95 9.30 -16.92
N PRO A 47 8.90 9.11 -17.85
CA PRO A 47 10.04 8.24 -17.59
C PRO A 47 10.90 8.85 -16.46
N GLY A 48 11.47 8.00 -15.61
CA GLY A 48 12.45 8.43 -14.62
C GLY A 48 11.87 9.07 -13.37
N VAL A 49 10.63 8.72 -12.99
CA VAL A 49 10.03 9.12 -11.71
C VAL A 49 9.77 7.89 -10.85
N LEU A 50 9.83 8.08 -9.54
CA LEU A 50 9.42 7.07 -8.56
C LEU A 50 7.90 7.05 -8.48
N THR A 51 7.31 5.89 -8.73
CA THR A 51 5.86 5.65 -8.61
C THR A 51 5.59 4.57 -7.58
N TRP A 52 4.38 4.57 -7.04
CA TRP A 52 3.95 3.53 -6.12
C TRP A 52 4.06 2.15 -6.79
N LYS A 53 4.67 1.19 -6.09
CA LYS A 53 4.83 -0.19 -6.59
C LYS A 53 4.16 -1.21 -5.69
N ASN A 54 4.30 -1.04 -4.37
CA ASN A 54 3.64 -1.89 -3.37
C ASN A 54 3.53 -1.13 -2.03
N GLY A 55 2.76 -1.67 -1.09
CA GLY A 55 2.61 -1.12 0.25
C GLY A 55 1.87 -2.07 1.20
N PHE A 56 1.98 -1.78 2.49
CA PHE A 56 1.23 -2.45 3.54
C PHE A 56 0.67 -1.43 4.52
N TYR A 57 -0.62 -1.54 4.84
CA TYR A 57 -1.31 -0.72 5.84
C TYR A 57 -1.58 -1.52 7.12
N ASN A 58 -1.20 -0.96 8.26
CA ASN A 58 -1.33 -1.51 9.62
C ASN A 58 -1.95 -0.49 10.60
N GLY A 59 -2.58 0.57 10.08
CA GLY A 59 -3.16 1.62 10.88
C GLY A 59 -4.55 1.29 11.42
N GLU A 60 -5.11 2.23 12.16
CA GLU A 60 -6.47 2.12 12.71
C GLU A 60 -7.52 2.11 11.59
N VAL A 61 -8.44 1.15 11.68
CA VAL A 61 -9.56 1.00 10.75
C VAL A 61 -10.82 1.58 11.37
N LYS A 62 -11.29 2.72 10.85
CA LYS A 62 -12.48 3.39 11.41
C LYS A 62 -13.78 2.63 11.11
N THR A 63 -13.85 1.95 9.96
CA THR A 63 -15.03 1.20 9.54
C THR A 63 -15.06 -0.21 10.14
N ARG A 64 -15.69 -0.33 11.30
CA ARG A 64 -15.95 -1.62 11.99
C ARG A 64 -16.89 -2.57 11.23
N LYS A 65 -17.58 -2.10 10.19
CA LYS A 65 -18.62 -2.85 9.46
C LYS A 65 -18.12 -4.00 8.58
N ILE A 66 -16.84 -4.00 8.19
CA ILE A 66 -16.29 -5.00 7.26
C ILE A 66 -15.66 -6.20 7.98
N ILE A 67 -15.29 -6.04 9.25
CA ILE A 67 -14.81 -7.14 10.10
C ILE A 67 -15.94 -8.16 10.35
N SER A 68 -17.20 -7.75 10.21
CA SER A 68 -18.38 -8.58 10.50
C SER A 68 -18.93 -9.37 9.30
N SER A 69 -18.46 -9.15 8.07
CA SER A 69 -19.08 -9.73 6.86
C SER A 69 -18.44 -11.04 6.38
N THR A 70 -17.31 -11.45 6.98
CA THR A 70 -16.56 -12.64 6.54
C THR A 70 -15.95 -13.35 7.75
N THR A 71 -16.76 -13.56 8.79
CA THR A 71 -16.34 -14.28 10.00
C THR A 71 -16.37 -15.78 9.76
N THR A 72 -15.36 -16.26 9.04
CA THR A 72 -14.87 -17.65 9.12
C THR A 72 -13.36 -17.56 9.31
N GLU A 73 -12.93 -17.63 10.58
CA GLU A 73 -11.56 -17.95 11.04
C GLU A 73 -10.39 -17.22 10.36
N LEU A 74 -10.46 -15.89 10.23
CA LEU A 74 -9.29 -15.09 9.84
C LEU A 74 -8.53 -14.62 11.08
N THR A 75 -7.22 -14.83 11.09
CA THR A 75 -6.35 -14.30 12.16
C THR A 75 -6.29 -12.78 12.07
N ALA A 76 -5.91 -12.09 13.16
CA ALA A 76 -5.71 -10.64 13.12
C ALA A 76 -4.75 -10.22 11.99
N ASP A 77 -3.79 -11.08 11.67
CA ASP A 77 -2.82 -10.94 10.59
C ASP A 77 -3.48 -10.92 9.21
N ASP A 78 -4.41 -11.85 8.97
CA ASP A 78 -5.14 -11.95 7.72
C ASP A 78 -6.07 -10.75 7.52
N LEU A 79 -6.67 -10.23 8.60
CA LEU A 79 -7.56 -9.07 8.56
C LEU A 79 -6.82 -7.78 8.16
N VAL A 80 -5.60 -7.58 8.66
CA VAL A 80 -4.79 -6.39 8.30
C VAL A 80 -4.31 -6.48 6.86
N LEU A 81 -3.88 -7.67 6.41
CA LEU A 81 -3.51 -7.89 5.02
C LEU A 81 -4.70 -7.65 4.08
N GLN A 82 -5.89 -8.14 4.46
CA GLN A 82 -7.13 -7.89 3.75
C GLN A 82 -7.44 -6.39 3.67
N ARG A 83 -7.19 -5.61 4.74
CA ARG A 83 -7.43 -4.16 4.71
C ARG A 83 -6.55 -3.46 3.69
N SER A 84 -5.26 -3.78 3.66
CA SER A 84 -4.33 -3.20 2.69
C SER A 84 -4.77 -3.49 1.24
N GLU A 85 -5.28 -4.71 0.98
CA GLU A 85 -5.85 -5.08 -0.31
C GLU A 85 -7.13 -4.31 -0.66
N GLN A 86 -8.05 -4.13 0.29
CA GLN A 86 -9.27 -3.36 0.07
C GLN A 86 -9.01 -1.89 -0.30
N LEU A 87 -8.01 -1.25 0.33
CA LEU A 87 -7.59 0.11 -0.01
C LEU A 87 -7.00 0.17 -1.43
N ARG A 88 -6.25 -0.86 -1.83
CA ARG A 88 -5.70 -0.99 -3.19
C ARG A 88 -6.80 -1.18 -4.23
N GLU A 89 -7.79 -2.03 -3.96
CA GLU A 89 -8.94 -2.24 -4.84
C GLU A 89 -9.78 -0.97 -5.00
N LEU A 90 -10.00 -0.22 -3.92
CA LEU A 90 -10.66 1.08 -3.98
C LEU A 90 -9.93 2.04 -4.91
N TYR A 91 -8.60 2.16 -4.77
CA TYR A 91 -7.78 2.98 -5.65
C TYR A 91 -7.93 2.58 -7.13
N GLN A 92 -7.89 1.28 -7.44
CA GLN A 92 -8.10 0.80 -8.82
C GLN A 92 -9.51 1.12 -9.34
N SER A 93 -10.53 1.01 -8.50
CA SER A 93 -11.90 1.40 -8.86
C SER A 93 -12.02 2.89 -9.17
N LEU A 94 -11.31 3.74 -8.41
CA LEU A 94 -11.28 5.20 -8.63
C LEU A 94 -10.57 5.55 -9.94
N LEU A 95 -9.43 4.92 -10.22
CA LEU A 95 -8.69 5.12 -11.48
C LEU A 95 -9.51 4.71 -12.71
N SER A 96 -10.24 3.59 -12.63
CA SER A 96 -11.01 3.08 -13.76
C SER A 96 -12.23 3.94 -14.11
N GLY A 97 -12.53 5.01 -13.34
CA GLY A 97 -13.70 5.86 -13.54
C GLY A 97 -15.04 5.17 -13.26
N LYS A 98 -15.02 3.91 -12.76
CA LYS A 98 -16.20 3.11 -12.45
C LYS A 98 -16.73 3.41 -11.06
N ALA A 99 -16.94 4.70 -10.76
CA ALA A 99 -17.69 5.10 -9.57
C ALA A 99 -19.18 4.69 -9.67
N ASP A 100 -19.69 4.39 -10.88
CA ASP A 100 -21.13 4.30 -11.20
C ASP A 100 -21.69 2.89 -11.48
N HIS A 101 -21.16 1.84 -10.85
CA HIS A 101 -21.82 0.53 -10.89
C HIS A 101 -22.27 0.08 -9.50
N ARG A 102 -23.25 0.83 -8.94
CA ARG A 102 -24.13 0.35 -7.86
C ARG A 102 -24.81 -0.99 -8.18
N ALA A 103 -24.80 -1.44 -9.43
CA ALA A 103 -25.40 -2.71 -9.85
C ALA A 103 -24.53 -3.97 -9.63
N LYS A 104 -23.25 -3.84 -9.23
CA LYS A 104 -22.37 -5.02 -9.01
C LYS A 104 -21.28 -4.83 -7.94
N ARG A 105 -21.41 -3.84 -7.05
CA ARG A 105 -20.50 -3.73 -5.89
C ARG A 105 -20.83 -4.86 -4.90
N PRO A 106 -19.86 -5.69 -4.50
CA PRO A 106 -20.03 -6.52 -3.31
C PRO A 106 -20.47 -5.63 -2.15
N ALA A 107 -21.41 -6.07 -1.31
CA ALA A 107 -21.92 -5.29 -0.18
C ALA A 107 -20.82 -4.85 0.83
N ALA A 108 -19.60 -5.37 0.69
CA ALA A 108 -18.41 -5.06 1.46
C ALA A 108 -17.42 -4.09 0.77
N SER A 109 -17.77 -3.47 -0.37
CA SER A 109 -16.86 -2.54 -1.05
C SER A 109 -16.71 -1.23 -0.26
N LEU A 110 -15.48 -0.86 0.10
CA LEU A 110 -15.18 0.40 0.76
C LEU A 110 -15.58 1.60 -0.10
N SER A 111 -16.22 2.60 0.51
CA SER A 111 -16.42 3.91 -0.10
C SER A 111 -15.30 4.87 0.32
N PRO A 112 -14.89 5.83 -0.52
CA PRO A 112 -13.98 6.91 -0.13
C PRO A 112 -14.37 7.61 1.18
N GLU A 113 -15.67 7.81 1.39
CA GLU A 113 -16.25 8.52 2.54
C GLU A 113 -16.18 7.71 3.85
N ASP A 114 -15.96 6.40 3.75
CA ASP A 114 -15.88 5.47 4.88
C ASP A 114 -14.45 5.35 5.47
N LEU A 115 -13.47 6.06 4.88
CA LEU A 115 -12.07 5.97 5.27
C LEU A 115 -11.71 6.99 6.35
N GLY A 116 -10.93 6.55 7.34
CA GLY A 116 -10.23 7.46 8.24
C GLY A 116 -9.13 8.26 7.52
N GLU A 117 -8.63 9.33 8.15
CA GLU A 117 -7.60 10.21 7.57
C GLU A 117 -6.34 9.45 7.14
N ALA A 118 -5.87 8.51 7.96
CA ALA A 118 -4.69 7.69 7.66
C ALA A 118 -4.92 6.73 6.47
N GLU A 119 -6.12 6.14 6.39
CA GLU A 119 -6.52 5.22 5.31
C GLU A 119 -6.69 5.98 3.99
N TRP A 120 -7.30 7.16 4.06
CA TRP A 120 -7.45 8.07 2.94
C TRP A 120 -6.09 8.53 2.41
N TYR A 121 -5.20 8.94 3.32
CA TYR A 121 -3.84 9.33 2.95
C TYR A 121 -3.07 8.18 2.29
N TYR A 122 -3.14 6.96 2.86
CA TYR A 122 -2.48 5.79 2.29
C TYR A 122 -3.02 5.48 0.88
N THR A 123 -4.33 5.51 0.69
CA THR A 123 -4.98 5.33 -0.62
C THR A 123 -4.53 6.39 -1.61
N LEU A 124 -4.57 7.67 -1.22
CA LEU A 124 -4.10 8.78 -2.06
C LEU A 124 -2.63 8.65 -2.42
N SER A 125 -1.80 8.08 -1.54
CA SER A 125 -0.37 7.93 -1.80
C SER A 125 -0.09 7.11 -3.06
N MET A 126 -0.98 6.19 -3.44
CA MET A 126 -0.83 5.39 -4.66
C MET A 126 -0.85 6.25 -5.93
N THR A 127 -1.38 7.47 -5.87
CA THR A 127 -1.39 8.44 -6.99
C THR A 127 -0.10 9.26 -7.11
N TYR A 128 0.78 9.24 -6.11
CA TYR A 128 1.93 10.15 -6.08
C TYR A 128 3.08 9.67 -6.98
N ALA A 129 3.77 10.63 -7.55
CA ALA A 129 5.05 10.45 -8.23
C ALA A 129 6.08 11.46 -7.72
N PHE A 130 7.34 11.02 -7.70
CA PHE A 130 8.47 11.83 -7.26
C PHE A 130 9.59 11.77 -8.28
N ARG A 131 10.06 12.92 -8.77
CA ARG A 131 11.35 12.97 -9.47
C ARG A 131 12.50 12.72 -8.49
N PRO A 132 13.65 12.20 -8.93
CA PRO A 132 14.87 12.22 -8.14
C PRO A 132 15.12 13.63 -7.58
N GLY A 133 15.40 13.73 -6.28
CA GLY A 133 15.58 14.99 -5.55
C GLY A 133 14.29 15.67 -5.05
N GLN A 134 13.11 15.20 -5.45
CA GLN A 134 11.82 15.79 -5.05
C GLN A 134 11.16 15.04 -3.90
N GLY A 135 10.61 15.79 -2.93
CA GLY A 135 9.96 15.21 -1.75
C GLY A 135 10.91 14.31 -0.95
N LEU A 136 10.38 13.57 0.03
CA LEU A 136 11.21 12.64 0.81
C LEU A 136 11.68 11.42 -0.01
N PRO A 137 10.82 10.72 -0.77
CA PRO A 137 11.26 9.55 -1.55
C PRO A 137 12.29 9.91 -2.61
N GLY A 138 12.09 11.00 -3.35
CA GLY A 138 13.02 11.42 -4.40
C GLY A 138 14.36 11.89 -3.84
N LYS A 139 14.40 12.60 -2.71
CA LYS A 139 15.66 12.99 -2.04
C LYS A 139 16.46 11.78 -1.55
N SER A 140 15.79 10.85 -0.89
CA SER A 140 16.43 9.61 -0.42
C SER A 140 17.00 8.81 -1.59
N PHE A 141 16.25 8.67 -2.68
CA PHE A 141 16.70 7.97 -3.88
C PHE A 141 17.89 8.66 -4.57
N ALA A 142 17.84 9.99 -4.76
CA ALA A 142 18.89 10.73 -5.47
C ALA A 142 20.21 10.81 -4.69
N SER A 143 20.14 10.85 -3.35
CA SER A 143 21.32 10.90 -2.48
C SER A 143 21.86 9.52 -2.13
N ASN A 144 21.10 8.45 -2.37
CA ASN A 144 21.37 7.11 -1.85
C ASN A 144 21.59 7.10 -0.33
N GLN A 145 20.81 7.90 0.40
CA GLN A 145 20.87 8.03 1.86
C GLN A 145 19.48 7.85 2.48
N HIS A 146 19.45 7.48 3.75
CA HIS A 146 18.23 7.45 4.53
C HIS A 146 17.84 8.87 4.96
N VAL A 147 16.57 9.22 4.78
CA VAL A 147 16.03 10.52 5.21
C VAL A 147 14.94 10.26 6.24
N TRP A 148 15.06 10.91 7.39
CA TRP A 148 14.11 10.80 8.49
C TRP A 148 13.49 12.16 8.77
N LEU A 149 12.17 12.18 8.95
CA LEU A 149 11.44 13.37 9.37
C LEU A 149 10.62 13.04 10.60
N TYR A 150 10.83 13.79 11.66
CA TYR A 150 10.05 13.76 12.88
C TYR A 150 9.28 15.07 13.01
N ASN A 151 8.14 15.04 13.71
CA ASN A 151 7.25 16.19 13.88
C ASN A 151 6.87 16.88 12.56
N ALA A 152 6.42 16.09 11.59
CA ALA A 152 6.02 16.55 10.26
C ALA A 152 5.02 17.72 10.26
N GLN A 153 4.22 17.87 11.32
CA GLN A 153 3.29 18.99 11.51
C GLN A 153 3.96 20.37 11.59
N TYR A 154 5.26 20.42 11.89
CA TYR A 154 6.04 21.67 11.95
C TYR A 154 6.99 21.83 10.75
N ALA A 155 7.01 20.88 9.82
CA ALA A 155 7.90 20.93 8.67
C ALA A 155 7.37 21.89 7.59
N ASP A 156 8.27 22.55 6.87
CA ASP A 156 7.93 23.40 5.72
C ASP A 156 7.15 22.58 4.67
N THR A 157 6.04 23.13 4.18
CA THR A 157 5.16 22.51 3.18
C THR A 157 5.90 22.14 1.89
N LYS A 158 6.99 22.85 1.55
CA LYS A 158 7.88 22.52 0.43
C LYS A 158 8.59 21.18 0.58
N THR A 159 8.69 20.64 1.80
CA THR A 159 9.26 19.31 2.08
C THR A 159 8.39 18.19 1.50
N PHE A 160 7.07 18.44 1.39
CA PHE A 160 6.08 17.47 0.95
C PHE A 160 5.56 17.76 -0.46
N GLN A 161 6.41 18.29 -1.35
CA GLN A 161 6.04 18.41 -2.76
C GLN A 161 5.73 17.03 -3.34
N ARG A 162 4.54 16.89 -3.91
CA ARG A 162 4.04 15.68 -4.58
C ARG A 162 3.48 16.10 -5.92
N VAL A 163 3.66 15.26 -6.93
CA VAL A 163 2.98 15.41 -8.21
C VAL A 163 2.10 14.19 -8.37
N CYS A 164 0.89 14.36 -8.90
CA CYS A 164 0.07 13.22 -9.25
C CYS A 164 0.63 12.58 -10.53
N ALA A 165 0.72 11.26 -10.54
CA ALA A 165 0.97 10.47 -11.74
C ALA A 165 -0.32 10.43 -12.59
N PHE A 166 -0.65 11.53 -13.28
CA PHE A 166 -1.65 11.54 -14.34
C PHE A 166 -0.98 11.59 -15.70
#